data_AF-A0A932N6J9-F1
#
_entry.id   AF-A0A932N6J9-F1
#
_cell.length_a   1.000
_cell.length_b   1.000
_cell.length_c   1.000
_cell.angle_alpha   90.00
_cell.angle_beta   90.00
_cell.angle_gamma   90.00
#
_symmetry.space_group_name_H-M   'P 1'
#
loop_
_entity.id
_entity.type
_entity.pdbx_description
1 polymer ?
#
loop_
_entity_poly.entity_id
_entity_poly.type
_entity_poly.pdbx_seq_one_letter_code
_entity_poly.pdbx_strand_id
1 'polypeptide(L)'
;MKKLSSTIRDLCLTLSIVLSAVLACVAVAHAEESNRLQEEISKKRIAPAKVAPVNVDGIRYEVIPFGKDRGFEQDSGIIRSVKISTGEELWTLKIFDVHKDVDVEEDKQEDYIVKLKIVKGKMHIKTERGKYFELDLKSKEIKPVKK
;
A
#
# COMPACT_ATOMS: atom_id res chain seq x y z
N MET A 1 -15.41 60.48 39.70
CA MET A 1 -15.40 59.90 38.33
C MET A 1 -14.12 59.12 37.97
N LYS A 2 -13.25 58.69 38.91
CA LYS A 2 -12.00 57.97 38.60
C LYS A 2 -12.10 56.43 38.61
N LYS A 3 -13.08 55.85 39.31
CA LYS A 3 -13.24 54.37 39.44
C LYS A 3 -13.66 53.69 38.13
N LEU A 4 -14.54 54.31 37.35
CA LEU A 4 -15.09 53.72 36.11
C LEU A 4 -14.01 53.52 35.02
N SER A 5 -12.96 54.36 34.99
CA SER A 5 -11.84 54.25 34.05
C SER A 5 -10.86 53.12 34.37
N SER A 6 -10.74 52.71 35.64
CA SER A 6 -9.85 51.59 36.03
C SER A 6 -10.50 50.27 35.62
N THR A 7 -11.77 50.10 35.95
CA THR A 7 -12.50 48.84 35.69
C THR A 7 -12.61 48.51 34.21
N ILE A 8 -12.75 49.51 33.33
CA ILE A 8 -12.77 49.30 31.86
C ILE A 8 -11.39 48.87 31.35
N ARG A 9 -10.29 49.42 31.89
CA ARG A 9 -8.92 49.02 31.53
C ARG A 9 -8.62 47.60 31.97
N ASP A 10 -9.02 47.25 33.19
CA ASP A 10 -8.84 45.91 33.75
C ASP A 10 -9.67 44.87 32.98
N LEU A 11 -10.89 45.23 32.55
CA LEU A 11 -11.75 44.38 31.70
C LEU A 11 -11.16 44.19 30.29
N CYS A 12 -10.61 45.25 29.67
CA CYS A 12 -9.94 45.13 28.37
C CYS A 12 -8.65 44.30 28.45
N LEU A 13 -7.86 44.45 29.52
CA LEU A 13 -6.62 43.72 29.72
C LEU A 13 -6.90 42.22 29.93
N THR A 14 -7.88 41.90 30.78
CA THR A 14 -8.31 40.51 31.02
C THR A 14 -8.90 39.87 29.78
N LEU A 15 -9.74 40.58 29.02
CA LEU A 15 -10.29 40.08 27.76
C LEU A 15 -9.20 39.80 26.71
N SER A 16 -8.17 40.65 26.65
CA SER A 16 -7.04 40.47 25.72
C SER A 16 -6.17 39.26 26.08
N ILE A 17 -5.95 39.02 27.38
CA ILE A 17 -5.20 37.85 27.87
C ILE A 17 -5.98 36.56 27.57
N VAL A 18 -7.28 36.53 27.85
CA VAL A 18 -8.12 35.35 27.59
C VAL A 18 -8.19 35.06 26.08
N LEU A 19 -8.37 36.08 25.24
CA LEU A 19 -8.43 35.91 23.80
C LEU A 19 -7.10 35.37 23.23
N SER A 20 -5.97 35.88 23.72
CA SER A 20 -4.64 35.41 23.31
C SER A 20 -4.39 33.96 23.74
N ALA A 21 -4.78 33.60 24.96
CA ALA A 21 -4.65 32.23 25.46
C ALA A 21 -5.51 31.23 24.64
N VAL A 22 -6.76 31.61 24.32
CA VAL A 22 -7.64 30.78 23.48
C VAL A 22 -7.06 30.60 22.08
N LEU A 23 -6.55 31.66 21.47
CA LEU A 23 -5.94 31.59 20.13
C LEU A 23 -4.71 30.68 20.11
N ALA A 24 -3.86 30.76 21.14
CA ALA A 24 -2.72 29.86 21.30
C ALA A 24 -3.15 28.39 21.47
N CYS A 25 -4.17 28.11 22.27
CA CYS A 25 -4.71 26.75 22.44
C CYS A 25 -5.25 26.18 21.13
N VAL A 26 -5.98 26.97 20.35
CA VAL A 26 -6.54 26.53 19.05
C VAL A 26 -5.42 26.23 18.05
N ALA A 27 -4.36 27.04 18.01
CA ALA A 27 -3.22 26.81 17.13
C ALA A 27 -2.47 25.51 17.47
N VAL A 28 -2.29 25.21 18.76
CA VAL A 28 -1.66 23.96 19.22
C VAL A 28 -2.50 22.74 18.81
N ALA A 29 -3.82 22.78 19.03
CA ALA A 29 -4.70 21.68 18.66
C ALA A 29 -4.69 21.37 17.15
N HIS A 30 -4.68 22.40 16.29
CA HIS A 30 -4.58 22.22 14.83
C HIS A 30 -3.23 21.65 14.40
N ALA A 31 -2.14 22.03 15.06
CA ALA A 31 -0.80 21.52 14.77
C ALA A 31 -0.70 20.03 15.14
N GLU A 32 -1.27 19.62 16.29
CA GLU A 32 -1.32 18.21 16.69
C GLU A 32 -2.16 17.35 15.73
N GLU A 33 -3.33 17.85 15.31
CA GLU A 33 -4.18 17.14 14.33
C GLU A 33 -3.47 17.01 12.97
N SER A 34 -2.83 18.08 12.49
CA SER A 34 -2.07 18.06 11.23
C SER A 34 -0.89 17.09 11.29
N ASN A 35 -0.15 17.06 12.39
CA ASN A 35 0.99 16.16 12.56
C ASN A 35 0.53 14.69 12.63
N ARG A 36 -0.57 14.42 13.34
CA ARG A 36 -1.18 13.09 13.41
C ARG A 36 -1.65 12.61 12.04
N LEU A 37 -2.27 13.46 11.24
CA LEU A 37 -2.68 13.12 9.87
C LEU A 37 -1.47 12.83 8.96
N GLN A 38 -0.37 13.58 9.11
CA GLN A 38 0.86 13.30 8.38
C GLN A 38 1.51 11.98 8.80
N GLU A 39 1.52 11.65 10.09
CA GLU A 39 2.01 10.34 10.58
C GLU A 39 1.19 9.19 10.00
N GLU A 40 -0.15 9.29 9.99
CA GLU A 40 -1.03 8.26 9.44
C GLU A 40 -0.84 8.06 7.93
N ILE A 41 -0.66 9.15 7.16
CA ILE A 41 -0.33 9.07 5.73
C ILE A 41 1.03 8.41 5.53
N SER A 42 2.03 8.72 6.37
CA SER A 42 3.36 8.12 6.26
C SER A 42 3.37 6.62 6.60
N LYS A 43 2.44 6.16 7.45
CA LYS A 43 2.29 4.75 7.82
C LYS A 43 1.63 3.93 6.71
N LYS A 44 0.77 4.55 5.89
CA LYS A 44 0.06 3.85 4.81
C LYS A 44 1.03 3.45 3.70
N ARG A 45 1.00 2.17 3.34
CA ARG A 45 1.86 1.64 2.28
C ARG A 45 1.53 2.24 0.91
N ILE A 46 2.56 2.62 0.15
CA ILE A 46 2.44 2.97 -1.27
C ILE A 46 2.16 1.70 -2.09
N ALA A 47 1.17 1.76 -2.97
CA ALA A 47 0.85 0.64 -3.86
C ALA A 47 2.08 0.22 -4.70
N PRO A 48 2.26 -1.08 -4.97
CA PRO A 48 3.36 -1.57 -5.77
C PRO A 48 3.31 -0.98 -7.19
N ALA A 49 4.49 -0.76 -7.79
CA ALA A 49 4.58 -0.34 -9.18
C ALA A 49 3.93 -1.38 -10.10
N LYS A 50 3.22 -0.92 -11.14
CA LYS A 50 2.58 -1.80 -12.12
C LYS A 50 3.63 -2.63 -12.85
N VAL A 51 3.51 -3.95 -12.78
CA VAL A 51 4.36 -4.87 -13.54
C VAL A 51 3.85 -4.98 -14.98
N ALA A 52 4.74 -4.76 -15.95
CA ALA A 52 4.39 -4.94 -17.35
C ALA A 52 4.06 -6.41 -17.63
N PRO A 53 2.97 -6.69 -18.37
CA PRO A 53 2.64 -8.05 -18.75
C PRO A 53 3.68 -8.63 -19.71
N VAL A 54 3.81 -9.96 -19.73
CA VAL A 54 4.69 -10.68 -20.66
C VAL A 54 3.83 -11.44 -21.65
N ASN A 55 4.10 -11.29 -22.94
CA ASN A 55 3.36 -11.97 -24.01
C ASN A 55 4.23 -13.03 -24.67
N VAL A 56 3.74 -14.27 -24.76
CA VAL A 56 4.40 -15.39 -25.46
C VAL A 56 3.32 -16.26 -26.08
N ASP A 57 3.50 -16.66 -27.34
CA ASP A 57 2.64 -17.61 -28.06
C ASP A 57 1.14 -17.26 -28.03
N GLY A 58 0.81 -15.97 -28.14
CA GLY A 58 -0.59 -15.50 -28.12
C GLY A 58 -1.23 -15.49 -26.72
N ILE A 59 -0.46 -15.73 -25.66
CA ILE A 59 -0.90 -15.66 -24.27
C ILE A 59 -0.22 -14.47 -23.59
N ARG A 60 -1.02 -13.66 -22.91
CA ARG A 60 -0.56 -12.58 -22.03
C ARG A 60 -0.54 -13.07 -20.59
N TYR A 61 0.59 -12.94 -19.92
CA TYR A 61 0.75 -13.21 -18.50
C TYR A 61 0.86 -11.92 -17.72
N GLU A 62 0.07 -11.78 -16.66
CA GLU A 62 0.01 -10.54 -15.89
C GLU A 62 -0.15 -10.81 -14.39
N VAL A 63 0.49 -9.95 -13.59
CA VAL A 63 0.34 -9.95 -12.14
C VAL A 63 -1.04 -9.42 -11.79
N ILE A 64 -1.75 -10.10 -10.91
CA ILE A 64 -2.99 -9.61 -10.31
C ILE A 64 -2.62 -8.95 -8.98
N PRO A 65 -2.80 -7.63 -8.84
CA PRO A 65 -2.88 -7.00 -7.53
C PRO A 65 -4.26 -7.26 -6.92
N PHE A 66 -4.37 -7.14 -5.60
CA PHE A 66 -5.64 -7.26 -4.85
C PHE A 66 -6.32 -8.62 -5.05
N GLY A 67 -5.55 -9.70 -4.91
CA GLY A 67 -6.05 -11.06 -4.99
C GLY A 67 -7.30 -11.36 -4.14
N LYS A 68 -7.48 -10.68 -3.00
CA LYS A 68 -8.67 -10.87 -2.15
C LYS A 68 -9.98 -10.53 -2.85
N ASP A 69 -9.99 -9.53 -3.72
CA ASP A 69 -11.17 -9.17 -4.52
C ASP A 69 -11.58 -10.30 -5.48
N ARG A 70 -10.68 -11.25 -5.73
CA ARG A 70 -10.89 -12.46 -6.54
C ARG A 70 -10.99 -13.74 -5.70
N GLY A 71 -11.15 -13.63 -4.39
CA GLY A 71 -11.36 -14.75 -3.47
C GLY A 71 -10.09 -15.45 -3.00
N PHE A 72 -8.91 -14.85 -3.19
CA PHE A 72 -7.66 -15.35 -2.59
C PHE A 72 -7.51 -14.85 -1.15
N GLU A 73 -6.72 -15.56 -0.35
CA GLU A 73 -6.39 -15.18 1.04
C GLU A 73 -5.34 -14.05 1.14
N GLN A 74 -4.74 -13.63 0.02
CA GLN A 74 -3.69 -12.62 -0.04
C GLN A 74 -3.86 -11.70 -1.24
N ASP A 75 -3.31 -10.49 -1.14
CA ASP A 75 -3.41 -9.49 -2.21
C ASP A 75 -2.29 -9.58 -3.25
N SER A 76 -1.17 -10.18 -2.88
CA SER A 76 0.04 -10.25 -3.70
C SER A 76 0.33 -11.67 -4.21
N GLY A 77 1.37 -11.82 -5.03
CA GLY A 77 1.87 -13.14 -5.42
C GLY A 77 1.01 -13.95 -6.40
N ILE A 78 0.09 -13.31 -7.13
CA ILE A 78 -0.84 -14.01 -8.04
C ILE A 78 -0.56 -13.60 -9.49
N ILE A 79 -0.59 -14.57 -10.40
CA ILE A 79 -0.45 -14.38 -11.84
C ILE A 79 -1.64 -15.00 -12.55
N ARG A 80 -2.17 -14.31 -13.55
CA ARG A 80 -3.09 -14.91 -14.52
C ARG A 80 -2.47 -14.99 -15.91
N SER A 81 -3.07 -15.85 -16.71
CA SER A 81 -2.84 -15.90 -18.14
C SER A 81 -4.13 -15.66 -18.91
N VAL A 82 -3.99 -14.95 -20.02
CA VAL A 82 -5.11 -14.50 -20.85
C VAL A 82 -4.79 -14.76 -22.30
N LYS A 83 -5.69 -15.41 -23.03
CA LYS A 83 -5.59 -15.56 -24.48
C LYS A 83 -5.78 -14.21 -25.15
N ILE A 84 -4.77 -13.73 -25.86
CA ILE A 84 -4.75 -12.36 -26.41
C ILE A 84 -5.87 -12.15 -27.43
N SER A 85 -6.16 -13.15 -28.26
CA SER A 85 -7.15 -13.03 -29.34
C SER A 85 -8.58 -12.88 -28.85
N THR A 86 -8.93 -13.46 -27.69
CA THR A 86 -10.30 -13.50 -27.17
C THR A 86 -10.48 -12.70 -25.88
N GLY A 87 -9.39 -12.40 -25.17
CA GLY A 87 -9.44 -11.85 -23.82
C GLY A 87 -9.82 -12.88 -22.74
N GLU A 88 -9.94 -14.16 -23.12
CA GLU A 88 -10.30 -15.24 -22.21
C GLU A 88 -9.21 -15.50 -21.19
N GLU A 89 -9.55 -15.47 -19.90
CA GLU A 89 -8.65 -15.91 -18.83
C GLU A 89 -8.52 -17.44 -18.88
N LEU A 90 -7.31 -17.94 -19.13
CA LEU A 90 -7.07 -19.38 -19.26
C LEU A 90 -6.81 -20.04 -17.90
N TRP A 91 -6.16 -19.31 -17.00
CA TRP A 91 -5.92 -19.74 -15.61
C TRP A 91 -5.43 -18.57 -14.76
N THR A 92 -5.60 -18.72 -13.45
CA THR A 92 -5.00 -17.87 -12.40
C THR A 92 -4.29 -18.77 -11.38
N LEU A 93 -3.08 -18.39 -10.95
CA LEU A 93 -2.26 -19.15 -10.02
C LEU A 93 -1.62 -18.26 -8.95
N LYS A 94 -1.63 -18.74 -7.71
CA LYS A 94 -0.83 -18.21 -6.61
C LYS A 94 0.59 -18.78 -6.71
N ILE A 95 1.58 -17.89 -6.70
CA ILE A 95 3.00 -18.22 -6.88
C ILE A 95 3.69 -18.56 -5.56
N PHE A 96 3.33 -17.87 -4.47
CA PHE A 96 3.89 -18.08 -3.15
C PHE A 96 2.91 -17.65 -2.07
N ASP A 97 3.07 -18.21 -0.88
CA ASP A 97 2.32 -17.84 0.31
C ASP A 97 2.96 -16.65 1.03
N VAL A 98 2.14 -15.66 1.37
CA VAL A 98 2.50 -14.60 2.32
C VAL A 98 2.13 -15.08 3.72
N HIS A 99 3.14 -15.40 4.52
CA HIS A 99 2.93 -15.76 5.93
C HIS A 99 2.73 -14.49 6.74
N LYS A 100 1.56 -14.36 7.37
CA LYS A 100 1.16 -13.17 8.13
C LYS A 100 1.29 -13.43 9.62
N ASP A 101 1.94 -12.49 10.29
CA ASP A 101 1.92 -12.33 11.73
C ASP A 101 0.67 -11.53 12.12
N VAL A 102 -0.10 -12.05 13.08
CA VAL A 102 -1.36 -11.44 13.55
C VAL A 102 -1.11 -10.15 14.35
N ASP A 103 0.10 -10.00 14.91
CA ASP A 103 0.47 -8.84 15.72
C ASP A 103 1.03 -7.69 14.85
N VAL A 104 1.11 -7.88 13.53
CA VAL A 104 1.62 -6.89 12.57
C VAL A 104 0.51 -6.51 11.59
N GLU A 105 0.43 -5.22 11.25
CA GLU A 105 -0.53 -4.72 10.24
C GLU A 105 -0.33 -5.45 8.89
N GLU A 106 -1.44 -5.86 8.28
CA GLU A 106 -1.43 -6.75 7.12
C GLU A 106 -0.76 -6.15 5.88
N ASP A 107 -1.01 -4.87 5.58
CA ASP A 107 -0.50 -4.20 4.39
C ASP A 107 1.05 -4.08 4.40
N LYS A 108 1.65 -4.02 5.59
CA LYS A 108 3.13 -4.01 5.77
C LYS A 108 3.78 -5.37 5.51
N GLN A 109 3.00 -6.44 5.47
CA GLN A 109 3.50 -7.80 5.36
C GLN A 109 3.46 -8.37 3.95
N GLU A 110 2.68 -7.76 3.04
CA GLU A 110 2.61 -8.18 1.65
C GLU A 110 4.00 -8.14 0.95
N ASP A 111 4.17 -9.01 -0.05
CA ASP A 111 5.40 -9.15 -0.85
C ASP A 111 5.00 -9.21 -2.33
N TYR A 112 5.09 -8.09 -3.04
CA TYR A 112 4.62 -7.99 -4.42
C TYR A 112 5.64 -8.49 -5.42
N ILE A 113 5.11 -9.11 -6.49
CA ILE A 113 5.89 -9.41 -7.69
C ILE A 113 6.25 -8.07 -8.35
N VAL A 114 7.53 -7.88 -8.67
CA VAL A 114 8.05 -6.67 -9.31
C VAL A 114 8.66 -6.94 -10.68
N LYS A 115 8.91 -8.20 -11.02
CA LYS A 115 9.48 -8.56 -12.32
C LYS A 115 9.03 -9.94 -12.77
N LEU A 116 8.65 -10.00 -14.05
CA LEU A 116 8.41 -11.24 -14.79
C LEU A 116 9.40 -11.31 -15.96
N LYS A 117 9.92 -12.51 -16.24
CA LYS A 117 10.70 -12.78 -17.45
C LYS A 117 10.49 -14.23 -17.87
N ILE A 118 10.11 -14.46 -19.13
CA ILE A 118 10.01 -15.82 -19.66
C ILE A 118 11.30 -16.18 -20.40
N VAL A 119 11.86 -17.35 -20.10
CA VAL A 119 13.03 -17.94 -20.78
C VAL A 119 12.77 -19.43 -20.95
N LYS A 120 12.82 -19.93 -22.20
CA LYS A 120 12.70 -21.36 -22.52
C LYS A 120 11.47 -22.04 -21.87
N GLY A 121 10.30 -21.42 -21.95
CA GLY A 121 9.04 -21.97 -21.43
C GLY A 121 8.86 -21.84 -19.91
N LYS A 122 9.81 -21.20 -19.23
CA LYS A 122 9.74 -20.97 -17.79
C LYS A 122 9.66 -19.49 -17.47
N MET A 123 8.80 -19.13 -16.53
CA MET A 123 8.66 -17.76 -16.04
C MET A 123 9.48 -17.58 -14.78
N HIS A 124 10.48 -16.71 -14.86
CA HIS A 124 11.26 -16.22 -13.73
C HIS A 124 10.56 -15.01 -13.11
N ILE A 125 10.36 -15.09 -11.81
CA ILE A 125 9.56 -14.14 -11.03
C ILE A 125 10.46 -13.59 -9.92
N LYS A 126 10.48 -12.26 -9.76
CA LYS A 126 11.17 -11.58 -8.65
C LYS A 126 10.16 -10.81 -7.82
N THR A 127 10.29 -10.90 -6.50
CA THR A 127 9.51 -10.09 -5.56
C THR A 127 10.29 -8.86 -5.08
N GLU A 128 9.58 -7.89 -4.50
CA GLU A 128 10.19 -6.68 -3.95
C GLU A 128 11.13 -6.98 -2.77
N ARG A 129 10.85 -8.04 -2.00
CA ARG A 129 11.74 -8.54 -0.93
C ARG A 129 12.91 -9.39 -1.45
N GLY A 130 13.10 -9.45 -2.78
CA GLY A 130 14.24 -10.10 -3.40
C GLY A 130 14.14 -11.62 -3.48
N LYS A 131 12.97 -12.22 -3.25
CA LYS A 131 12.75 -13.65 -3.47
C LYS A 131 12.64 -13.93 -4.97
N TYR A 132 13.04 -15.13 -5.38
CA TYR A 132 12.96 -15.59 -6.75
C TYR A 132 12.18 -16.89 -6.85
N PHE A 133 11.34 -16.97 -7.88
CA PHE A 133 10.55 -18.15 -8.20
C PHE A 133 10.66 -18.47 -9.69
N GLU A 134 10.48 -19.74 -10.01
CA GLU A 134 10.36 -20.24 -11.38
C GLU A 134 9.02 -20.99 -11.51
N LEU A 135 8.24 -20.60 -12.51
CA LEU A 135 7.00 -21.26 -12.91
C LEU A 135 7.20 -21.93 -14.26
N ASP A 136 7.01 -23.24 -14.33
CA ASP A 136 6.91 -23.96 -15.61
C ASP A 136 5.54 -23.69 -16.24
N LEU A 137 5.51 -23.08 -17.43
CA LEU A 137 4.26 -22.64 -18.04
C LEU A 137 3.39 -23.79 -18.56
N LYS A 138 3.98 -24.96 -18.80
CA LYS A 138 3.30 -26.16 -19.28
C LYS A 138 2.73 -26.96 -18.11
N SER A 139 3.56 -27.33 -17.15
CA SER A 139 3.15 -28.17 -16.01
C SER A 139 2.47 -27.40 -14.88
N LYS A 140 2.65 -26.07 -14.84
CA LYS A 140 2.24 -25.19 -13.74
C LYS A 140 2.96 -25.43 -12.43
N GLU A 141 4.06 -26.16 -12.46
CA GLU A 141 4.90 -26.37 -11.29
C GLU A 141 5.63 -25.08 -10.92
N ILE A 142 5.65 -24.75 -9.64
CA ILE A 142 6.31 -23.56 -9.09
C ILE A 142 7.42 -24.00 -8.14
N LYS A 143 8.60 -23.38 -8.26
CA LYS A 143 9.74 -23.64 -7.38
C LYS A 143 10.40 -22.35 -6.93
N PRO A 144 10.76 -22.21 -5.64
CA PRO A 144 11.67 -21.16 -5.20
C PRO A 144 13.07 -21.40 -5.78
N VAL A 145 13.76 -20.31 -6.12
CA VAL A 145 15.11 -20.35 -6.70
C VAL A 145 16.05 -19.55 -5.82
N LYS A 146 17.21 -20.13 -5.48
CA LYS A 146 18.32 -19.39 -4.88
C LYS A 146 19.13 -18.74 -5.99
N LYS A 147 19.40 -17.45 -5.88
CA LYS A 147 20.25 -16.71 -6.81
C LYS A 147 21.68 -16.65 -6.30
#